data_AF-A0A6B1H7P4-F1
#
_entry.id   AF-A0A6B1H7P4-F1
#
_cell.length_a   1.000
_cell.length_b   1.000
_cell.length_c   1.000
_cell.angle_alpha   90.00
_cell.angle_beta   90.00
_cell.angle_gamma   90.00
#
_symmetry.space_group_name_H-M   'P 1'
#
loop_
_entity.id
_entity.type
_entity.pdbx_description
1 polymer ?
#
loop_
_entity_poly.entity_id
_entity_poly.type
_entity_poly.pdbx_seq_one_letter_code
_entity_poly.pdbx_strand_id
1 'polypeptide(L)' 'MQVSVETTGSLTRKMTIAVASAEFEAQIANRLKSTAAKVSMPGFRRGKVPLR' A
#
# COMPACT_ATOMS: atom_id res chain seq x y z
N MET A 1 -13.62 3.37 3.01
CA MET A 1 -13.59 2.07 2.29
C MET A 1 -15.01 1.72 1.80
N GLN A 2 -15.20 1.46 0.50
CA GLN A 2 -16.48 1.07 -0.09
C GLN A 2 -16.36 -0.30 -0.75
N VAL A 3 -17.31 -1.20 -0.52
CA VAL A 3 -17.27 -2.59 -0.99
C VAL A 3 -18.57 -2.91 -1.71
N SER A 4 -18.46 -3.36 -2.97
CA SER A 4 -19.56 -3.87 -3.77
C SER A 4 -19.34 -5.34 -4.06
N VAL A 5 -20.30 -6.20 -3.73
CA VAL A 5 -20.23 -7.64 -4.02
C VAL A 5 -21.31 -8.00 -5.04
N GLU A 6 -20.88 -8.49 -6.19
CA GLU A 6 -21.74 -8.95 -7.28
C GLU A 6 -21.71 -10.48 -7.34
N THR A 7 -22.88 -11.11 -7.36
CA THR A 7 -23.03 -12.55 -7.56
C THR A 7 -23.07 -12.87 -9.05
N THR A 8 -22.02 -13.47 -9.58
CA THR A 8 -21.87 -13.75 -11.02
C THR A 8 -22.25 -15.19 -11.39
N GLY A 9 -22.74 -16.01 -10.44
CA GLY A 9 -23.18 -17.40 -10.67
C GLY A 9 -23.58 -18.15 -9.39
N SER A 10 -23.68 -19.49 -9.46
CA SER A 10 -24.08 -20.35 -8.33
C SER A 10 -23.01 -20.46 -7.23
N LEU A 11 -21.73 -20.32 -7.57
CA LEU A 11 -20.59 -20.43 -6.64
C LEU A 11 -19.64 -19.22 -6.67
N THR A 12 -19.66 -18.41 -7.72
CA THR A 12 -18.70 -17.32 -7.90
C THR A 12 -19.28 -15.98 -7.44
N ARG A 13 -18.47 -15.23 -6.68
CA ARG A 13 -18.75 -13.86 -6.30
C ARG A 13 -17.58 -12.98 -6.71
N LYS A 14 -17.89 -11.83 -7.30
CA LYS A 14 -16.92 -10.78 -7.62
C LYS A 14 -17.08 -9.67 -6.59
N MET A 15 -15.99 -9.27 -5.96
CA MET A 15 -15.98 -8.17 -4.99
C MET A 15 -15.13 -7.03 -5.52
N THR A 16 -15.76 -5.88 -5.74
CA THR A 16 -15.10 -4.63 -6.11
C THR A 16 -14.91 -3.81 -4.85
N ILE A 17 -13.65 -3.53 -4.50
CA ILE A 17 -13.30 -2.73 -3.32
C ILE A 17 -12.76 -1.38 -3.82
N ALA A 18 -13.40 -0.30 -3.41
CA ALA A 18 -12.87 1.05 -3.58
C ALA A 18 -12.20 1.50 -2.27
N VAL A 19 -10.90 1.77 -2.36
CA VAL A 19 -10.08 2.29 -1.26
C VAL A 19 -9.98 3.81 -1.41
N ALA A 20 -10.17 4.53 -0.31
CA ALA A 20 -10.06 5.99 -0.33
C ALA A 20 -8.60 6.42 -0.52
N SER A 21 -8.35 7.38 -1.42
CA SER A 21 -6.99 7.83 -1.75
C SER A 21 -6.23 8.33 -0.51
N ALA A 22 -6.90 9.02 0.40
CA ALA A 22 -6.30 9.54 1.63
C ALA A 22 -5.72 8.43 2.54
N GLU A 23 -6.44 7.32 2.69
CA GLU A 23 -5.98 6.17 3.49
C GLU A 23 -4.80 5.46 2.80
N PHE A 24 -4.86 5.37 1.47
CA PHE A 24 -3.84 4.73 0.65
C PHE A 24 -2.52 5.52 0.65
N GLU A 25 -2.56 6.83 0.46
CA GLU A 25 -1.38 7.71 0.51
C GLU A 25 -0.71 7.68 1.88
N ALA A 26 -1.50 7.68 2.97
CA ALA A 26 -0.97 7.56 4.32
C ALA A 26 -0.22 6.22 4.53
N GLN A 27 -0.77 5.12 4.02
CA GLN A 27 -0.09 3.81 4.06
C GLN A 27 1.18 3.79 3.22
N ILE A 28 1.21 4.43 2.05
CA ILE A 28 2.42 4.57 1.22
C ILE A 28 3.50 5.31 1.99
N ALA A 29 3.19 6.48 2.57
CA ALA A 29 4.16 7.27 3.32
C ALA A 29 4.74 6.49 4.50
N ASN A 30 3.90 5.76 5.24
CA ASN A 30 4.34 4.90 6.34
C ASN A 30 5.22 3.75 5.86
N ARG A 31 4.86 3.11 4.74
CA ARG A 31 5.65 2.03 4.15
C ARG A 31 7.01 2.52 3.68
N LEU A 32 7.07 3.67 3.02
CA LEU A 32 8.31 4.30 2.58
C LEU A 32 9.24 4.63 3.76
N LYS A 33 8.71 5.27 4.82
CA LYS A 33 9.48 5.56 6.05
C LYS A 33 10.05 4.29 6.69
N SER A 34 9.22 3.26 6.86
CA SER A 34 9.67 2.00 7.48
C SER A 34 10.71 1.25 6.63
N THR A 35 10.61 1.37 5.31
CA THR A 35 11.51 0.72 4.35
C THR A 35 12.84 1.46 4.29
N ALA A 36 12.81 2.80 4.22
CA ALA A 36 14.01 3.64 4.21
C ALA A 36 14.88 3.41 5.45
N ALA A 37 14.29 3.12 6.62
CA ALA A 37 15.00 2.79 7.84
C ALA A 37 15.70 1.41 7.81
N LYS A 38 15.25 0.48 6.98
CA LYS A 38 15.72 -0.92 6.96
C LYS A 38 16.64 -1.22 5.79
N VAL A 39 16.42 -0.56 4.65
CA VAL A 39 17.14 -0.80 3.40
C VAL A 39 18.59 -0.34 3.51
N SER A 40 19.47 -1.13 2.89
CA SER A 40 20.86 -0.78 2.62
C SER A 40 20.98 -0.56 1.12
N MET A 41 21.17 0.69 0.69
CA MET A 41 21.43 1.04 -0.70
C MET A 41 22.91 1.39 -0.89
N PRO A 42 23.53 1.02 -2.02
CA PRO A 42 24.90 1.43 -2.35
C PRO A 42 25.05 2.95 -2.24
N GLY A 43 26.10 3.41 -1.56
CA GLY A 43 26.36 4.84 -1.34
C GLY A 43 25.60 5.48 -0.16
N PHE A 44 24.67 4.78 0.49
CA PHE A 44 23.96 5.26 1.68
C PHE A 44 24.22 4.38 2.89
N ARG A 45 24.36 5.01 4.07
CA ARG A 45 24.38 4.26 5.33
C ARG A 45 23.00 3.62 5.55
N ARG A 46 22.98 2.35 5.94
CA ARG A 46 21.74 1.61 6.26
C ARG A 46 20.80 2.47 7.13
N GLY A 47 19.57 2.63 6.67
CA GLY A 47 18.55 3.41 7.39
C GLY A 47 18.60 4.92 7.18
N LYS A 48 19.54 5.45 6.40
CA LYS A 48 19.73 6.89 6.15
C LYS A 48 19.65 7.20 4.65
N VAL A 49 18.55 6.78 4.04
CA VAL A 49 18.23 7.08 2.64
C VAL A 49 17.22 8.24 2.60
N PRO A 50 17.51 9.35 1.89
CA PRO A 50 16.58 10.46 1.73
C PRO A 50 15.31 10.04 0.97
N LEU A 51 14.15 10.42 1.49
CA LEU A 51 12.87 10.36 0.80
C LEU A 51 12.60 11.79 0.31
N ARG A 52 12.47 11.98 -1.01
CA ARG A 52 11.96 13.24 -1.56
C ARG A 52 10.45 13.26 -1.49
#